data_AF-A0A2G5U6I8-F1
#
_entry.id   AF-A0A2G5U6I8-F1
#
_cell.length_a   1.000
_cell.length_b   1.000
_cell.length_c   1.000
_cell.angle_alpha   90.00
_cell.angle_beta   90.00
_cell.angle_gamma   90.00
#
_symmetry.space_group_name_H-M   'P 1'
#
loop_
_entity.id
_entity.type
_entity.pdbx_description
1 polymer ?
#
loop_
_entity_poly.entity_id
_entity_poly.type
_entity_poly.pdbx_seq_one_letter_code
_entity_poly.pdbx_strand_id
1 'polypeptide(L)'
;MSTTSKEATKPSAESYLNKLYADLYHLVNSVEKGSGSELTVRLRNVESDIANFKEAIKTLPDISVGEGKQRGQISALYKQIEKKDELLESLAAFSLVGVINNSNGNRRSASEDQ
;
A
#
# COMPACT_ATOMS: atom_id res chain seq x y z
N MET A 1 13.99 -1.88 -37.25
CA MET A 1 14.72 -0.99 -36.33
C MET A 1 13.70 -0.28 -35.47
N SER A 2 13.54 -0.69 -34.21
CA SER A 2 12.62 -0.04 -33.27
C SER A 2 13.41 0.98 -32.47
N THR A 3 13.13 2.27 -32.70
CA THR A 3 13.71 3.37 -31.93
C THR A 3 13.04 3.39 -30.55
N THR A 4 13.70 2.82 -29.54
CA THR A 4 13.37 3.07 -28.13
C THR A 4 13.77 4.51 -27.80
N SER A 5 12.79 5.41 -27.87
CA SER A 5 12.89 6.75 -27.29
C SER A 5 13.22 6.60 -25.81
N LYS A 6 14.36 7.16 -25.38
CA LYS A 6 14.70 7.32 -23.96
C LYS A 6 13.60 8.18 -23.33
N GLU A 7 12.68 7.54 -22.63
CA GLU A 7 11.69 8.22 -21.81
C GLU A 7 12.47 8.95 -20.71
N ALA A 8 12.52 10.28 -20.82
CA ALA A 8 13.20 11.11 -19.82
C ALA A 8 12.45 10.94 -18.50
N THR A 9 13.04 10.21 -17.57
CA THR A 9 12.49 9.94 -16.25
C THR A 9 12.23 11.28 -15.57
N LYS A 10 10.96 11.64 -15.37
CA LYS A 10 10.59 12.87 -14.67
C LYS A 10 11.27 12.89 -13.29
N PRO A 11 11.83 14.03 -12.84
CA PRO A 11 12.43 14.13 -11.52
C PRO A 11 11.42 13.77 -10.42
N SER A 12 11.85 13.07 -9.38
CA SER A 12 11.01 12.73 -8.24
C SER A 12 10.65 13.97 -7.41
N ALA A 13 9.57 13.92 -6.63
CA ALA A 13 9.20 14.98 -5.70
C ALA A 13 10.34 15.33 -4.71
N GLU A 14 11.10 14.32 -4.28
CA GLU A 14 12.29 14.47 -3.44
C GLU A 14 13.40 15.27 -4.13
N SER A 15 13.62 15.02 -5.44
CA SER A 15 14.58 15.79 -6.23
C SER A 15 14.20 17.28 -6.31
N TYR A 16 12.91 17.60 -6.42
CA TYR A 16 12.44 18.99 -6.41
C TYR A 16 12.60 19.65 -5.04
N LEU A 17 12.34 18.92 -3.94
CA LEU A 17 12.56 19.40 -2.57
C LEU A 17 14.02 19.74 -2.30
N ASN A 18 14.93 18.85 -2.68
CA ASN A 18 16.36 19.05 -2.51
C ASN A 18 16.85 20.29 -3.29
N LYS A 19 16.30 20.50 -4.49
CA LYS A 19 16.61 21.68 -5.30
C LYS A 19 16.06 22.97 -4.67
N LEU A 20 14.80 22.97 -4.22
CA LEU A 20 14.20 24.08 -3.51
C LEU A 20 14.98 24.46 -2.25
N TYR A 21 15.44 23.45 -1.49
CA TYR A 21 16.27 23.66 -0.31
C TYR A 21 17.61 24.33 -0.66
N ALA A 22 18.30 23.86 -1.70
CA ALA A 22 19.55 24.46 -2.16
C ALA A 22 19.34 25.90 -2.63
N ASP A 23 18.27 26.17 -3.39
CA ASP A 23 17.95 27.50 -3.90
C ASP A 23 17.60 28.47 -2.77
N LEU A 24 16.84 28.04 -1.75
CA LEU A 24 16.55 28.83 -0.56
C LEU A 24 17.81 29.10 0.29
N TYR A 25 18.66 28.09 0.49
CA TYR A 25 19.92 28.23 1.21
C TYR A 25 20.83 29.27 0.54
N HIS A 26 20.93 29.20 -0.79
CA HIS A 26 21.72 30.16 -1.54
C HIS A 26 21.09 31.55 -1.59
N LEU A 27 19.76 31.66 -1.59
CA LEU A 27 19.06 32.92 -1.50
C LEU A 27 19.39 33.65 -0.19
N VAL A 28 19.25 32.97 0.95
CA VAL A 28 19.56 33.51 2.28
C VAL A 28 21.02 34.01 2.33
N ASN A 29 21.96 33.22 1.84
CA ASN A 29 23.38 33.61 1.79
C ASN A 29 23.69 34.77 0.82
N SER A 30 22.82 35.02 -0.17
CA SER A 30 23.00 36.11 -1.15
C SER A 30 22.44 37.43 -0.64
N VAL A 31 21.40 37.39 0.19
CA VAL A 31 20.91 38.58 0.94
C VAL A 31 22.03 39.15 1.80
N GLU A 32 22.83 38.29 2.43
CA GLU A 32 23.97 38.68 3.27
C GLU A 32 25.16 39.26 2.47
N LYS A 33 25.25 39.00 1.15
CA LYS A 33 26.40 39.37 0.31
C LYS A 33 26.14 40.50 -0.71
N GLY A 34 24.93 41.05 -0.76
CA GLY A 34 24.72 42.43 -1.20
C GLY A 34 24.65 42.72 -2.70
N SER A 35 24.15 41.82 -3.56
CA SER A 35 23.82 42.15 -4.96
C SER A 35 22.34 41.93 -5.24
N GLY A 36 21.58 43.03 -5.40
CA GLY A 36 20.13 42.98 -5.64
C GLY A 36 19.72 42.28 -6.94
N SER A 37 20.60 42.24 -7.95
CA SER A 37 20.35 41.53 -9.21
C SER A 37 20.49 40.01 -9.05
N GLU A 38 21.50 39.56 -8.30
CA GLU A 38 21.68 38.14 -7.96
C GLU A 38 20.53 37.64 -7.07
N LEU A 39 20.09 38.47 -6.12
CA LEU A 39 18.93 38.20 -5.29
C LEU A 39 17.65 38.01 -6.13
N THR A 40 17.43 38.89 -7.12
CA THR A 40 16.24 38.83 -8.00
C THR A 40 16.22 37.55 -8.84
N VAL A 41 17.37 37.13 -9.38
CA VAL A 41 17.47 35.88 -10.16
C VAL A 41 17.20 34.66 -9.27
N ARG A 42 17.76 34.63 -8.06
CA ARG A 42 17.54 33.51 -7.13
C ARG A 42 16.10 33.43 -6.64
N LEU A 43 15.44 34.56 -6.39
CA LEU A 43 14.01 34.59 -6.05
C LEU A 43 13.16 33.95 -7.17
N ARG A 44 13.43 34.30 -8.43
CA ARG A 44 12.73 33.70 -9.57
C ARG A 44 12.96 32.19 -9.68
N ASN A 45 14.17 31.72 -9.38
CA ASN A 45 14.48 30.29 -9.37
C ASN A 45 13.70 29.55 -8.27
N VAL A 46 13.67 30.11 -7.04
CA VAL A 46 12.86 29.59 -5.94
C VAL A 46 11.38 29.54 -6.31
N GLU A 47 10.82 30.61 -6.90
CA GLU A 47 9.43 30.64 -7.37
C GLU A 47 9.15 29.53 -8.39
N SER A 48 10.06 29.34 -9.36
CA SER A 48 9.92 28.26 -10.34
C SER A 48 9.99 26.88 -9.71
N ASP A 49 10.86 26.68 -8.73
CA ASP A 49 11.04 25.39 -8.07
C ASP A 49 9.86 25.06 -7.15
N ILE A 50 9.28 26.06 -6.48
CA ILE A 50 8.01 25.92 -5.75
C ILE A 50 6.88 25.51 -6.70
N ALA A 51 6.78 26.16 -7.87
CA ALA A 51 5.76 25.83 -8.86
C ALA A 51 5.92 24.39 -9.38
N ASN A 52 7.15 23.99 -9.70
CA ASN A 52 7.46 22.64 -10.17
C ASN A 52 7.18 21.59 -9.07
N PHE A 53 7.54 21.89 -7.82
CA PHE A 53 7.25 21.01 -6.69
C PHE A 53 5.75 20.83 -6.45
N LYS A 54 4.97 21.91 -6.56
CA LYS A 54 3.51 21.86 -6.43
C LYS A 54 2.87 20.98 -7.51
N GLU A 55 3.35 21.05 -8.75
CA GLU A 55 2.90 20.15 -9.81
C GLU A 55 3.33 18.70 -9.56
N ALA A 56 4.56 18.47 -9.08
CA ALA A 56 5.02 17.13 -8.72
C ALA A 56 4.15 16.50 -7.61
N ILE A 57 3.76 17.26 -6.59
CA ILE A 57 2.85 16.78 -5.53
C ILE A 57 1.50 16.35 -6.10
N LYS A 58 0.92 17.09 -7.06
CA LYS A 58 -0.36 16.72 -7.68
C LYS A 58 -0.29 15.40 -8.44
N THR A 59 0.89 15.00 -8.90
CA THR A 59 1.10 13.72 -9.59
C THR A 59 1.30 12.54 -8.64
N LEU A 60 1.44 12.80 -7.33
CA LEU A 60 1.55 11.73 -6.36
C LEU A 60 0.21 10.98 -6.28
N PRO A 61 0.22 9.64 -6.37
CA PRO A 61 -0.99 8.85 -6.29
C PRO A 61 -1.61 8.99 -4.89
N ASP A 62 -2.93 9.05 -4.85
CA ASP A 62 -3.68 9.04 -3.59
C ASP A 62 -3.58 7.64 -2.95
N ILE A 63 -2.76 7.54 -1.91
CA ILE A 63 -2.49 6.31 -1.17
C ILE A 63 -3.77 5.80 -0.48
N SER A 64 -4.69 6.70 -0.12
CA SER A 64 -5.93 6.34 0.59
C SER A 64 -6.85 5.44 -0.25
N VAL A 65 -6.87 5.64 -1.57
CA VAL A 65 -7.63 4.82 -2.52
C VAL A 65 -7.06 3.40 -2.60
N GLY A 66 -5.73 3.28 -2.64
CA GLY A 66 -5.03 1.99 -2.63
C GLY A 66 -5.24 1.23 -1.33
N GLU A 67 -5.12 1.93 -0.20
CA GLU A 67 -5.36 1.39 1.14
C GLU A 67 -6.80 0.90 1.31
N GLY A 68 -7.80 1.68 0.87
CA GLY A 68 -9.20 1.30 0.93
C GLY A 68 -9.49 0.00 0.18
N LYS A 69 -8.91 -0.16 -1.03
CA LYS A 69 -9.03 -1.38 -1.83
C LYS A 69 -8.40 -2.58 -1.12
N GLN A 70 -7.20 -2.42 -0.58
CA GLN A 70 -6.50 -3.48 0.15
C GLN A 70 -7.27 -3.89 1.42
N ARG A 71 -7.77 -2.92 2.18
CA ARG A 71 -8.62 -3.16 3.36
C ARG A 71 -9.90 -3.93 3.00
N GLY A 72 -10.51 -3.61 1.86
CA GLY A 72 -11.66 -4.35 1.33
C GLY A 72 -11.32 -5.82 1.01
N GLN A 73 -10.18 -6.06 0.37
CA GLN A 73 -9.70 -7.42 0.08
C GLN A 73 -9.42 -8.21 1.36
N ILE A 74 -8.78 -7.59 2.35
CA ILE A 74 -8.52 -8.19 3.67
C ILE A 74 -9.84 -8.60 4.34
N SER A 75 -10.85 -7.72 4.35
CA SER A 75 -12.16 -8.04 4.93
C SER A 75 -12.85 -9.21 4.22
N ALA A 76 -12.75 -9.28 2.89
CA ALA A 76 -13.29 -10.39 2.12
C ALA A 76 -12.58 -11.72 2.44
N LEU A 77 -11.26 -11.70 2.61
CA LEU A 77 -10.47 -12.87 3.00
C LEU A 77 -10.83 -13.36 4.40
N TYR A 78 -11.02 -12.46 5.37
CA TYR A 78 -11.47 -12.83 6.71
C TYR A 78 -12.81 -13.58 6.68
N LYS A 79 -13.80 -13.09 5.92
CA LYS A 79 -15.10 -13.77 5.76
C LYS A 79 -14.97 -15.14 5.10
N GLN A 80 -14.01 -15.32 4.20
CA GLN A 80 -13.77 -16.63 3.58
C GLN A 80 -13.11 -17.61 4.56
N ILE A 81 -12.21 -17.12 5.41
CA ILE A 81 -11.59 -17.94 6.46
C ILE A 81 -12.65 -18.39 7.45
N GLU A 82 -13.47 -17.47 7.96
CA GLU A 82 -14.56 -17.78 8.89
C GLU A 82 -15.48 -18.88 8.35
N LYS A 83 -15.92 -18.78 7.09
CA LYS A 83 -16.72 -19.83 6.44
C LYS A 83 -15.99 -21.16 6.31
N LYS A 84 -14.68 -21.14 6.07
CA LYS A 84 -13.90 -22.38 6.00
C LYS A 84 -13.79 -23.03 7.37
N ASP A 85 -13.61 -22.24 8.43
CA ASP A 85 -13.55 -22.73 9.80
C ASP A 85 -14.90 -23.36 10.22
N GLU A 86 -16.02 -22.70 9.91
CA GLU A 86 -17.37 -23.26 10.13
C GLU A 86 -17.56 -24.62 9.41
N LEU A 87 -17.10 -24.73 8.15
CA LEU A 87 -17.18 -25.97 7.40
C LEU A 87 -16.32 -27.08 8.01
N LEU A 88 -15.12 -26.75 8.49
CA LEU A 88 -14.24 -27.70 9.16
C LEU A 88 -14.85 -28.20 10.47
N GLU A 89 -15.46 -27.32 11.26
CA GLU A 89 -16.21 -27.70 12.48
C GLU A 89 -17.37 -28.64 12.15
N SER A 90 -18.15 -28.33 11.11
CA SER A 90 -19.27 -29.17 10.68
C SER A 90 -18.81 -30.57 10.24
N LEU A 91 -17.66 -30.65 9.55
CA LEU A 91 -17.09 -31.91 9.11
C LEU A 91 -16.56 -32.74 10.30
N ALA A 92 -15.90 -32.09 11.26
CA ALA A 92 -15.44 -32.74 12.48
C ALA A 92 -16.62 -33.30 13.29
N ALA A 93 -17.70 -32.54 13.44
CA ALA A 93 -18.92 -32.98 14.10
C ALA A 93 -19.56 -34.17 13.38
N PHE A 94 -19.67 -34.12 12.05
CA PHE A 94 -20.19 -35.24 11.25
C PHE A 94 -19.33 -36.51 11.41
N SER A 95 -18.01 -36.38 11.36
CA SER A 95 -17.08 -37.49 11.55
C SER A 95 -17.23 -38.14 12.93
N LEU A 96 -17.34 -37.32 13.99
CA LEU A 96 -17.54 -37.79 15.35
C LEU A 96 -18.87 -38.56 15.51
N VAL A 97 -19.96 -38.05 14.94
CA VAL A 97 -21.27 -38.72 14.95
C VAL A 97 -21.20 -40.07 14.21
N GLY A 98 -20.49 -40.13 13.08
CA GLY A 98 -20.24 -41.38 12.36
C GLY A 98 -19.51 -42.43 13.21
N VAL A 99 -18.47 -42.02 13.94
CA VAL A 99 -17.69 -42.91 14.83
C VAL A 99 -18.53 -43.40 16.01
N ILE A 100 -19.31 -42.52 16.65
CA ILE A 100 -20.18 -42.88 17.78
C ILE A 100 -21.27 -43.88 17.34
N ASN A 101 -21.91 -43.64 16.19
CA ASN A 101 -22.95 -44.53 15.68
C ASN A 101 -22.39 -45.92 15.31
N ASN A 102 -21.20 -45.98 14.72
CA ASN A 102 -20.55 -47.25 14.40
C ASN A 102 -20.13 -48.01 15.68
N SER A 103 -19.66 -47.29 16.69
CA SER A 103 -19.29 -47.87 18.00
C SER A 103 -20.50 -48.43 18.75
N ASN A 104 -21.66 -47.75 18.67
CA ASN A 104 -22.90 -48.19 19.32
C ASN A 104 -23.57 -49.35 18.58
N GLY A 105 -23.47 -49.41 17.25
CA GLY A 105 -23.93 -50.55 16.45
C GLY A 105 -23.19 -51.84 16.80
N ASN A 106 -21.86 -51.76 16.95
CA ASN A 106 -21.03 -52.93 17.25
C ASN A 106 -21.20 -53.47 18.69
N ARG A 107 -21.64 -52.63 19.64
CA ARG A 107 -21.94 -53.06 21.03
C ARG A 107 -23.29 -53.76 21.15
N ARG A 108 -24.28 -53.39 20.34
CA ARG A 108 -25.63 -54.01 20.39
C ARG A 108 -25.64 -55.40 19.78
N SER A 109 -24.93 -55.61 18.67
CA SER A 109 -24.78 -56.93 18.05
C SER A 109 -23.99 -57.92 18.93
N ALA A 110 -23.07 -57.45 19.77
CA ALA A 110 -22.34 -58.31 20.72
C ALA A 110 -23.17 -58.77 21.94
N SER A 111 -24.34 -58.16 22.18
CA SER A 111 -25.24 -58.49 23.29
C SER A 111 -26.44 -59.36 22.90
N GLU A 112 -26.62 -59.69 21.63
CA GLU A 112 -27.72 -60.57 21.15
C GLU A 112 -27.30 -62.04 20.95
N ASP A 113 -26.02 -62.38 21.14
CA ASP A 113 -25.46 -63.74 21.01
C ASP A 113 -25.18 -64.46 22.37
N GLN A 114 -25.84 -64.05 23.46
CA GLN A 114 -25.75 -64.72 24.78
C GLN A 114 -27.08 -65.30 25.26
#